data_AF-A0A3M2BX70-F1
#
_entry.id   AF-A0A3M2BX70-F1
#
_cell.length_a   1.000
_cell.length_b   1.000
_cell.length_c   1.000
_cell.angle_alpha   90.00
_cell.angle_beta   90.00
_cell.angle_gamma   90.00
#
_symmetry.space_group_name_H-M   'P 1'
#
loop_
_entity.id
_entity.type
_entity.pdbx_description
1 polymer ?
#
loop_
_entity_poly.entity_id
_entity_poly.type
_entity_poly.pdbx_seq_one_letter_code
_entity_poly.pdbx_strand_id
1 'polypeptide(L)'
;MRATLPLLTLAIALIASSSGCASKQALEEKEAALAACEEERAALARSVERWQERFDRASERWQGMQQAINEAVPNALAEIDAERERILELVPEQVQFEVATLLEDYFDVVGQSFAAVRRDNETIRLQLEATQKALAAVGKDTQAINAAIEGAVAEAQQRLDAEQEQRRILAGGLAQLVARLVEFDRRKLSCKDCPDRIKLSRKEREAILAFHGELLRELSALQKQAGPPATPAAAD
;
A
#
# COMPACT_ATOMS: atom_id res chain seq x y z
N MET A 1 -1.08 -9.13 18.22
CA MET A 1 -0.39 -7.82 18.31
C MET A 1 -1.30 -6.78 17.68
N ARG A 2 -1.46 -5.63 18.34
CA ARG A 2 -2.54 -4.65 18.10
C ARG A 2 -2.43 -3.99 16.73
N ALA A 3 -3.54 -3.97 16.00
CA ALA A 3 -3.72 -3.31 14.72
C ALA A 3 -3.68 -1.78 14.88
N THR A 4 -2.69 -1.14 14.28
CA THR A 4 -2.60 0.33 14.11
C THR A 4 -2.73 0.70 12.63
N LEU A 5 -3.75 0.16 11.96
CA LEU A 5 -3.99 0.35 10.52
C LEU A 5 -5.04 1.40 10.09
N PRO A 6 -5.79 2.13 10.95
CA PRO A 6 -6.79 3.09 10.43
C PRO A 6 -6.24 4.49 10.14
N LEU A 7 -4.95 4.75 10.34
CA LEU A 7 -4.39 6.12 10.22
C LEU A 7 -3.97 6.50 8.79
N LEU A 8 -3.68 5.53 7.92
CA LEU A 8 -3.13 5.81 6.59
C LEU A 8 -4.22 6.09 5.54
N THR A 9 -5.41 5.49 5.69
CA THR A 9 -6.57 5.74 4.81
C THR A 9 -7.24 7.08 5.08
N LEU A 10 -7.14 7.61 6.31
CA LEU A 10 -7.72 8.92 6.66
C LEU A 10 -6.93 10.11 6.07
N ALA A 11 -5.64 9.93 5.76
CA ALA A 11 -4.79 11.00 5.26
C ALA A 11 -5.04 11.34 3.78
N ILE A 12 -5.49 10.37 2.98
CA ILE A 12 -5.72 10.55 1.54
C ILE A 12 -7.08 11.25 1.30
N ALA A 13 -8.08 10.98 2.15
CA ALA A 13 -9.41 11.58 2.04
C ALA A 13 -9.46 13.08 2.41
N LEU A 14 -8.53 13.58 3.24
CA LEU A 14 -8.55 14.98 3.69
C LEU A 14 -7.99 15.99 2.66
N ILE A 15 -7.29 15.53 1.62
CA ILE A 15 -6.52 16.40 0.71
C ILE A 15 -7.38 16.93 -0.46
N ALA A 16 -8.50 16.29 -0.77
CA ALA A 16 -9.34 16.70 -1.91
C ALA A 16 -10.30 17.88 -1.63
N SER A 17 -10.47 18.30 -0.37
CA SER A 17 -11.52 19.25 0.02
C SER A 17 -11.11 20.73 0.08
N SER A 18 -9.84 21.09 -0.21
CA SER A 18 -9.39 22.49 -0.21
C SER A 18 -9.17 23.02 -1.63
N SER A 19 -10.25 23.14 -2.39
CA SER A 19 -10.30 23.84 -3.67
C SER A 19 -10.28 25.36 -3.47
N GLY A 20 -9.14 25.87 -3.05
CA GLY A 20 -8.85 27.30 -2.96
C GLY A 20 -7.35 27.51 -2.96
N CYS A 21 -6.77 27.79 -4.13
CA CYS A 21 -5.35 28.12 -4.34
C CYS A 21 -4.39 27.32 -3.46
N ALA A 22 -4.18 26.03 -3.76
CA ALA A 22 -3.04 25.32 -3.20
C ALA A 22 -1.78 26.14 -3.52
N SER A 23 -1.10 26.64 -2.50
CA SER A 23 0.13 27.39 -2.69
C SER A 23 1.14 26.48 -3.40
N LYS A 24 2.03 27.06 -4.22
CA LYS A 24 3.12 26.31 -4.85
C LYS A 24 3.87 25.41 -3.85
N GLN A 25 4.02 25.92 -2.62
CA GLN A 25 4.60 25.20 -1.50
C GLN A 25 3.82 23.94 -1.10
N ALA A 26 2.48 23.95 -1.11
CA ALA A 26 1.67 22.78 -0.81
C ALA A 26 1.81 21.70 -1.89
N LEU A 27 1.95 22.08 -3.16
CA LEU A 27 2.18 21.13 -4.25
C LEU A 27 3.58 20.48 -4.11
N GLU A 28 4.62 21.29 -3.89
CA GLU A 28 5.98 20.80 -3.66
C GLU A 28 6.06 19.87 -2.43
N GLU A 29 5.33 20.17 -1.36
CA GLU A 29 5.23 19.31 -0.18
C GLU A 29 4.58 17.95 -0.50
N LYS A 30 3.53 17.93 -1.34
CA LYS A 30 2.89 16.67 -1.76
C LYS A 30 3.76 15.86 -2.72
N GLU A 31 4.44 16.51 -3.65
CA GLU A 31 5.41 15.85 -4.54
C GLU A 31 6.55 15.21 -3.74
N ALA A 32 7.10 15.93 -2.75
CA ALA A 32 8.11 15.39 -1.85
C ALA A 32 7.60 14.21 -1.02
N ALA A 33 6.36 14.28 -0.51
CA ALA A 33 5.74 13.19 0.24
C ALA A 33 5.49 11.94 -0.63
N LEU A 34 5.08 12.11 -1.89
CA LEU A 34 4.92 11.02 -2.85
C LEU A 34 6.26 10.35 -3.15
N ALA A 35 7.31 11.14 -3.42
CA ALA A 35 8.64 10.61 -3.68
C ALA A 35 9.20 9.82 -2.47
N ALA A 36 8.99 10.33 -1.24
CA ALA A 36 9.36 9.62 -0.02
C ALA A 36 8.59 8.30 0.13
N CYS A 37 7.28 8.30 -0.15
CA CYS A 37 6.46 7.10 -0.12
C CYS A 37 6.91 6.04 -1.16
N GLU A 38 7.33 6.47 -2.35
CA GLU A 38 7.86 5.57 -3.38
C GLU A 38 9.21 4.97 -2.96
N GLU A 39 10.07 5.77 -2.33
CA GLU A 39 11.34 5.29 -1.79
C GLU A 39 11.12 4.27 -0.66
N GLU A 40 10.20 4.54 0.27
CA GLU A 40 9.80 3.61 1.33
C GLU A 40 9.23 2.31 0.76
N ARG A 41 8.37 2.39 -0.26
CA ARG A 41 7.84 1.21 -0.98
C ARG A 41 8.97 0.38 -1.58
N ALA A 42 9.92 1.01 -2.26
CA ALA A 42 11.06 0.31 -2.87
C ALA A 42 12.01 -0.28 -1.81
N ALA A 43 12.21 0.40 -0.69
CA ALA A 43 12.98 -0.11 0.45
C ALA A 43 12.30 -1.32 1.09
N LEU A 44 10.97 -1.26 1.27
CA LEU A 44 10.18 -2.36 1.80
C LEU A 44 10.22 -3.57 0.87
N ALA A 45 10.04 -3.39 -0.44
CA ALA A 45 10.13 -4.46 -1.43
C ALA A 45 11.48 -5.21 -1.36
N ARG A 46 12.59 -4.47 -1.32
CA ARG A 46 13.95 -5.03 -1.13
C ARG A 46 14.12 -5.73 0.22
N SER A 47 13.42 -5.26 1.26
CA SER A 47 13.44 -5.94 2.56
C SER A 47 12.71 -7.28 2.49
N VAL A 48 11.52 -7.33 1.88
CA VAL A 48 10.72 -8.54 1.71
C VAL A 48 11.48 -9.59 0.92
N GLU A 49 12.11 -9.21 -0.19
CA GLU A 49 12.95 -10.10 -0.99
C GLU A 49 14.10 -10.70 -0.16
N ARG A 50 14.83 -9.87 0.61
CA ARG A 50 15.88 -10.35 1.52
C ARG A 50 15.34 -11.28 2.61
N TRP A 51 14.14 -11.03 3.14
CA TRP A 51 13.51 -11.91 4.12
C TRP A 51 13.14 -13.25 3.49
N GLN A 52 12.62 -13.25 2.26
CA GLN A 52 12.30 -14.44 1.48
C GLN A 52 13.55 -15.32 1.29
N GLU A 53 14.64 -14.75 0.77
CA GLU A 53 15.91 -15.47 0.58
C GLU A 53 16.50 -16.04 1.87
N ARG A 54 16.37 -15.32 2.98
CA ARG A 54 16.83 -15.79 4.31
C ARG A 54 15.96 -16.94 4.80
N PHE A 55 14.65 -16.86 4.58
CA PHE A 55 13.72 -17.91 4.93
C PHE A 55 13.99 -19.19 4.14
N ASP A 56 14.15 -19.07 2.81
CA ASP A 56 14.41 -20.22 1.93
C ASP A 56 15.71 -20.92 2.31
N ARG A 57 16.81 -20.17 2.50
CA ARG A 57 18.09 -20.74 2.99
C ARG A 57 17.97 -21.41 4.35
N ALA A 58 17.21 -20.81 5.29
CA ALA A 58 17.00 -21.40 6.61
C ALA A 58 16.17 -22.70 6.51
N SER A 59 15.17 -22.73 5.63
CA SER A 59 14.32 -23.90 5.37
C SER A 59 15.13 -25.05 4.75
N GLU A 60 15.98 -24.77 3.76
CA GLU A 60 16.89 -25.77 3.17
C GLU A 60 17.86 -26.32 4.22
N ARG A 61 18.47 -25.44 5.03
CA ARG A 61 19.37 -25.86 6.12
C ARG A 61 18.66 -26.74 7.14
N TRP A 62 17.41 -26.40 7.47
CA TRP A 62 16.59 -27.19 8.38
C TRP A 62 16.27 -28.57 7.80
N GLN A 63 15.86 -28.65 6.53
CA GLN A 63 15.62 -29.92 5.85
C GLN A 63 16.86 -30.81 5.83
N GLY A 64 18.02 -30.23 5.50
CA GLY A 64 19.30 -30.96 5.52
C GLY A 64 19.67 -31.47 6.91
N MET A 65 19.51 -30.64 7.95
CA MET A 65 19.74 -31.05 9.33
C MET A 65 18.76 -32.14 9.78
N GLN A 66 17.49 -32.05 9.40
CA GLN A 66 16.49 -33.05 9.73
C GLN A 66 16.77 -34.38 9.03
N GLN A 67 17.22 -34.36 7.78
CA GLN A 67 17.66 -35.57 7.08
C GLN A 67 18.88 -36.19 7.77
N ALA A 68 19.89 -35.39 8.09
CA ALA A 68 21.08 -35.85 8.82
C ALA A 68 20.73 -36.44 10.19
N ILE A 69 19.79 -35.85 10.93
CA ILE A 69 19.30 -36.40 12.21
C ILE A 69 18.56 -37.72 11.99
N ASN A 70 17.68 -37.79 11.00
CA ASN A 70 16.92 -39.02 10.71
C ASN A 70 17.82 -40.18 10.27
N GLU A 71 18.96 -39.91 9.64
CA GLU A 71 19.94 -40.91 9.24
C GLU A 71 20.91 -41.25 10.40
N ALA A 72 21.41 -40.24 11.11
CA ALA A 72 22.44 -40.42 12.14
C ALA A 72 21.89 -41.01 13.44
N VAL A 73 20.69 -40.64 13.88
CA VAL A 73 20.15 -41.09 15.17
C VAL A 73 19.95 -42.61 15.22
N PRO A 74 19.33 -43.28 14.23
CA PRO A 74 19.21 -44.73 14.23
C PRO A 74 20.56 -45.44 14.19
N ASN A 75 21.51 -44.92 13.40
CA ASN A 75 22.86 -45.49 13.29
C ASN A 75 23.63 -45.34 14.62
N ALA A 76 23.57 -44.17 15.25
CA ALA A 76 24.20 -43.92 16.54
C ALA A 76 23.60 -44.82 17.64
N LEU A 77 22.28 -45.03 17.65
CA LEU A 77 21.64 -45.95 18.59
C LEU A 77 22.10 -47.40 18.36
N ALA A 78 22.22 -47.84 17.11
CA ALA A 78 22.73 -49.18 16.79
C ALA A 78 24.21 -49.37 17.17
N GLU A 79 25.07 -48.35 16.95
CA GLU A 79 26.47 -48.38 17.37
C GLU A 79 26.59 -48.41 18.91
N ILE A 80 25.75 -47.66 19.60
CA ILE A 80 25.67 -47.64 21.05
C ILE A 80 25.24 -49.01 21.59
N ASP A 81 24.21 -49.63 21.02
CA ASP A 81 23.76 -50.97 21.42
C ASP A 81 24.84 -52.02 21.17
N ALA A 82 25.56 -51.93 20.04
CA ALA A 82 26.67 -52.81 19.73
C ALA A 82 27.85 -52.64 20.71
N GLU A 83 28.17 -51.41 21.15
CA GLU A 83 29.19 -51.19 22.17
C GLU A 83 28.74 -51.62 23.56
N ARG A 84 27.45 -51.50 23.89
CA ARG A 84 26.89 -52.09 25.11
C ARG A 84 27.17 -53.59 25.17
N GLU A 85 26.84 -54.33 24.10
CA GLU A 85 27.09 -55.77 24.02
C GLU A 85 28.59 -56.08 24.15
N ARG A 86 29.45 -55.31 23.48
CA ARG A 86 30.90 -55.48 23.52
C ARG A 86 31.50 -55.20 24.91
N ILE A 87 31.01 -54.18 25.62
CA ILE A 87 31.42 -53.89 27.00
C ILE A 87 31.02 -55.05 27.92
N LEU A 88 29.81 -55.58 27.78
CA LEU A 88 29.34 -56.70 28.60
C LEU A 88 30.18 -57.97 28.42
N GLU A 89 30.64 -58.26 27.20
CA GLU A 89 31.55 -59.39 26.92
C GLU A 89 32.92 -59.25 27.60
N LEU A 90 33.40 -58.03 27.80
CA LEU A 90 34.72 -57.75 28.40
C LEU A 90 34.69 -57.69 29.93
N VAL A 91 33.51 -57.56 30.53
CA VAL A 91 33.34 -57.46 31.98
C VAL A 91 33.36 -58.87 32.59
N PRO A 92 34.09 -59.11 33.68
CA PRO A 92 34.06 -60.39 34.40
C PRO A 92 32.66 -60.72 34.92
N GLU A 93 32.27 -62.00 34.89
CA GLU A 93 30.94 -62.47 35.33
C GLU A 93 30.55 -61.97 36.73
N GLN A 94 31.53 -61.75 37.63
CA GLN A 94 31.26 -61.29 39.00
C GLN A 94 30.66 -59.87 39.08
N VAL A 95 30.91 -59.03 38.06
CA VAL A 95 30.46 -57.63 38.01
C VAL A 95 29.58 -57.32 36.79
N GLN A 96 29.38 -58.29 35.90
CA GLN A 96 28.55 -58.12 34.70
C GLN A 96 27.15 -57.62 35.03
N PHE A 97 26.52 -58.14 36.10
CA PHE A 97 25.17 -57.73 36.47
C PHE A 97 25.10 -56.25 36.86
N GLU A 98 26.01 -55.79 37.73
CA GLU A 98 26.03 -54.38 38.18
C GLU A 98 26.33 -53.42 37.03
N VAL A 99 27.27 -53.78 36.14
CA VAL A 99 27.59 -52.97 34.95
C VAL A 99 26.44 -52.98 33.96
N ALA A 100 25.75 -54.12 33.77
CA ALA A 100 24.60 -54.22 32.90
C ALA A 100 23.46 -53.30 33.35
N THR A 101 23.12 -53.31 34.64
CA THR A 101 22.06 -52.43 35.19
C THR A 101 22.41 -50.95 35.02
N LEU A 102 23.67 -50.57 35.29
CA LEU A 102 24.09 -49.18 35.20
C LEU A 102 24.13 -48.67 33.75
N LEU A 103 24.51 -49.53 32.81
CA LEU A 103 24.42 -49.24 31.38
C LEU A 103 22.96 -49.13 30.93
N GLU A 104 22.08 -49.99 31.42
CA GLU A 104 20.65 -49.99 31.08
C GLU A 104 19.98 -48.67 31.51
N ASP A 105 20.21 -48.21 32.75
CA ASP A 105 19.74 -46.91 33.23
C ASP A 105 20.25 -45.74 32.37
N TYR A 106 21.54 -45.76 32.01
CA TYR A 106 22.13 -44.72 31.17
C TYR A 106 21.50 -44.69 29.77
N PHE A 107 21.35 -45.85 29.13
CA PHE A 107 20.77 -45.95 27.79
C PHE A 107 19.27 -45.62 27.76
N ASP A 108 18.54 -45.92 28.83
CA ASP A 108 17.15 -45.49 28.98
C ASP A 108 17.03 -43.95 28.98
N VAL A 109 17.89 -43.26 29.73
CA VAL A 109 17.91 -41.78 29.77
C VAL A 109 18.27 -41.20 28.40
N VAL A 110 19.25 -41.78 27.71
CA VAL A 110 19.64 -41.36 26.36
C VAL A 110 18.50 -41.59 25.36
N GLY A 111 17.84 -42.75 25.40
CA GLY A 111 16.69 -43.07 24.55
C GLY A 111 15.51 -42.12 24.78
N GLN A 112 15.18 -41.81 26.04
CA GLN A 112 14.16 -40.82 26.37
C GLN A 112 14.51 -39.42 25.86
N SER A 113 15.79 -39.03 25.92
CA SER A 113 16.28 -37.75 25.43
C SER A 113 16.12 -37.63 23.91
N PHE A 114 16.49 -38.67 23.15
CA PHE A 114 16.25 -38.69 21.70
C PHE A 114 14.76 -38.66 21.35
N ALA A 115 13.92 -39.36 22.10
CA ALA A 115 12.48 -39.33 21.92
C ALA A 115 11.88 -37.94 22.20
N ALA A 116 12.42 -37.18 23.14
CA ALA A 116 12.06 -35.79 23.38
C ALA A 116 12.47 -34.88 22.21
N VAL A 117 13.73 -34.97 21.76
CA VAL A 117 14.23 -34.22 20.60
C VAL A 117 13.40 -34.48 19.34
N ARG A 118 12.96 -35.73 19.12
CA ARG A 118 12.09 -36.07 18.00
C ARG A 118 10.72 -35.38 18.09
N ARG A 119 10.09 -35.35 19.27
CA ARG A 119 8.82 -34.65 19.51
C ARG A 119 8.93 -33.14 19.35
N ASP A 120 10.03 -32.55 19.83
CA ASP A 120 10.28 -31.11 19.70
C ASP A 120 10.48 -30.73 18.22
N ASN A 121 11.23 -31.53 17.46
CA ASN A 121 11.38 -31.34 16.01
C ASN A 121 10.04 -31.40 15.26
N GLU A 122 9.16 -32.34 15.63
CA GLU A 122 7.82 -32.44 15.03
C GLU A 122 6.95 -31.21 15.36
N THR A 123 7.04 -30.71 16.60
CA THR A 123 6.35 -29.49 17.03
C THR A 123 6.84 -28.26 16.27
N ILE A 124 8.16 -28.09 16.15
CA ILE A 124 8.78 -26.98 15.40
C ILE A 124 8.34 -27.04 13.94
N ARG A 125 8.29 -28.24 13.34
CA ARG A 125 7.82 -28.42 11.96
C ARG A 125 6.37 -27.94 11.80
N LEU A 126 5.46 -28.33 12.69
CA LEU A 126 4.06 -27.88 12.64
C LEU A 126 3.95 -26.35 12.78
N GLN A 127 4.76 -25.74 13.65
CA GLN A 127 4.81 -24.28 13.78
C GLN A 127 5.36 -23.60 12.52
N LEU A 128 6.36 -24.19 11.87
CA LEU A 128 6.91 -23.70 10.61
C LEU A 128 5.85 -23.73 9.50
N GLU A 129 5.13 -24.85 9.35
CA GLU A 129 4.04 -25.00 8.38
C GLU A 129 2.90 -23.99 8.64
N ALA A 130 2.53 -23.77 9.91
CA ALA A 130 1.52 -22.78 10.29
C ALA A 130 1.98 -21.35 9.97
N THR A 131 3.24 -21.02 10.25
CA THR A 131 3.83 -19.70 9.95
C THR A 131 3.88 -19.46 8.45
N GLN A 132 4.22 -20.49 7.66
CA GLN A 132 4.24 -20.40 6.20
C GLN A 132 2.84 -20.14 5.62
N LYS A 133 1.80 -20.78 6.16
CA LYS A 133 0.40 -20.49 5.80
C LYS A 133 0.00 -19.05 6.14
N ALA A 134 0.39 -18.56 7.32
CA ALA A 134 0.12 -17.18 7.73
C ALA A 134 0.84 -16.18 6.82
N LEU A 135 2.10 -16.44 6.46
CA LEU A 135 2.87 -15.60 5.54
C LEU A 135 2.24 -15.56 4.14
N ALA A 136 1.77 -16.71 3.63
CA ALA A 136 1.06 -16.78 2.37
C ALA A 136 -0.27 -15.99 2.38
N ALA A 137 -0.99 -16.00 3.51
CA ALA A 137 -2.20 -15.19 3.68
C ALA A 137 -1.88 -13.69 3.65
N VAL A 138 -0.87 -13.25 4.40
CA VAL A 138 -0.39 -11.84 4.38
C VAL A 138 0.04 -11.42 2.97
N GLY A 139 0.69 -12.31 2.22
CA GLY A 139 1.05 -12.06 0.82
C GLY A 139 -0.16 -11.80 -0.07
N LYS A 140 -1.25 -12.58 0.09
CA LYS A 140 -2.51 -12.36 -0.64
C LYS A 140 -3.19 -11.05 -0.25
N ASP A 141 -3.25 -10.73 1.04
CA ASP A 141 -3.85 -9.49 1.53
C ASP A 141 -3.09 -8.27 1.01
N THR A 142 -1.76 -8.34 0.99
CA THR A 142 -0.91 -7.27 0.44
C THR A 142 -1.16 -7.06 -1.06
N GLN A 143 -1.33 -8.14 -1.83
CA GLN A 143 -1.68 -8.04 -3.25
C GLN A 143 -3.05 -7.42 -3.47
N ALA A 144 -4.05 -7.81 -2.67
CA ALA A 144 -5.40 -7.24 -2.75
C ALA A 144 -5.42 -5.75 -2.40
N ILE A 145 -4.68 -5.34 -1.36
CA ILE A 145 -4.53 -3.93 -0.97
C ILE A 145 -3.85 -3.14 -2.10
N ASN A 146 -2.78 -3.66 -2.69
CA ASN A 146 -2.11 -2.98 -3.81
C ASN A 146 -3.06 -2.76 -5.00
N ALA A 147 -3.84 -3.79 -5.36
CA ALA A 147 -4.83 -3.66 -6.43
C ALA A 147 -5.92 -2.62 -6.10
N ALA A 148 -6.38 -2.56 -4.86
CA ALA A 148 -7.34 -1.56 -4.41
C ALA A 148 -6.76 -0.13 -4.46
N ILE A 149 -5.49 0.04 -4.07
CA ILE A 149 -4.79 1.33 -4.16
C ILE A 149 -4.65 1.75 -5.63
N GLU A 150 -4.20 0.85 -6.50
CA GLU A 150 -4.07 1.14 -7.94
C GLU A 150 -5.40 1.56 -8.57
N GLY A 151 -6.50 0.88 -8.21
CA GLY A 151 -7.85 1.26 -8.64
C GLY A 151 -8.27 2.64 -8.13
N ALA A 152 -8.08 2.92 -6.83
CA ALA A 152 -8.42 4.21 -6.24
C ALA A 152 -7.61 5.36 -6.83
N VAL A 153 -6.32 5.15 -7.11
CA VAL A 153 -5.46 6.14 -7.77
C VAL A 153 -5.94 6.42 -9.20
N ALA A 154 -6.30 5.38 -9.96
CA ALA A 154 -6.82 5.55 -11.32
C ALA A 154 -8.14 6.34 -11.32
N GLU A 155 -9.06 6.06 -10.40
CA GLU A 155 -10.32 6.81 -10.26
C GLU A 155 -10.07 8.27 -9.85
N ALA A 156 -9.17 8.52 -8.90
CA ALA A 156 -8.81 9.86 -8.47
C ALA A 156 -8.20 10.67 -9.63
N GLN A 157 -7.33 10.05 -10.43
CA GLN A 157 -6.73 10.69 -11.59
C GLN A 157 -7.78 11.07 -12.64
N GLN A 158 -8.72 10.16 -12.95
CA GLN A 158 -9.81 10.46 -13.87
C GLN A 158 -10.68 11.63 -13.41
N ARG A 159 -10.97 11.71 -12.11
CA ARG A 159 -11.71 12.85 -11.53
C ARG A 159 -10.94 14.15 -11.67
N LEU A 160 -9.64 14.13 -11.39
CA LEU A 160 -8.77 15.30 -11.53
C LEU A 160 -8.71 15.78 -12.98
N ASP A 161 -8.54 14.87 -13.93
CA ASP A 161 -8.49 15.21 -15.35
C ASP A 161 -9.82 15.81 -15.84
N ALA A 162 -10.95 15.27 -15.38
CA ALA A 162 -12.28 15.80 -15.68
C ALA A 162 -12.48 17.22 -15.09
N GLU A 163 -12.04 17.46 -13.85
CA GLU A 163 -12.10 18.78 -13.23
C GLU A 163 -11.21 19.80 -13.97
N GLN A 164 -10.00 19.39 -14.38
CA GLN A 164 -9.09 20.26 -15.12
C GLN A 164 -9.68 20.69 -16.46
N GLU A 165 -10.27 19.75 -17.20
CA GLU A 165 -10.93 20.06 -18.46
C GLU A 165 -12.14 20.98 -18.25
N GLN A 166 -12.94 20.72 -17.22
CA GLN A 166 -14.06 21.61 -16.87
C GLN A 166 -13.59 23.03 -16.57
N ARG A 167 -12.51 23.19 -15.78
CA ARG A 167 -11.91 24.50 -15.48
C ARG A 167 -11.40 25.18 -16.75
N ARG A 168 -10.78 24.44 -17.67
CA ARG A 168 -10.30 24.96 -18.95
C ARG A 168 -11.45 25.52 -19.80
N ILE A 169 -12.56 24.79 -19.89
CA ILE A 169 -13.76 25.22 -20.61
C ILE A 169 -14.33 26.51 -20.00
N LEU A 170 -14.50 26.54 -18.68
CA LEU A 170 -15.02 27.71 -17.96
C LEU A 170 -14.12 28.93 -18.12
N ALA A 171 -12.80 28.75 -17.98
CA ALA A 171 -11.83 29.82 -18.15
C ALA A 171 -11.86 30.39 -19.58
N GLY A 172 -11.97 29.52 -20.60
CA GLY A 172 -12.13 29.93 -21.99
C GLY A 172 -13.41 30.74 -22.23
N GLY A 173 -14.55 30.29 -21.67
CA GLY A 173 -15.83 31.00 -21.78
C GLY A 173 -15.82 32.37 -21.08
N LEU A 174 -15.26 32.44 -19.87
CA LEU A 174 -15.10 33.71 -19.16
C LEU A 174 -14.17 34.69 -19.90
N ALA A 175 -13.06 34.20 -20.47
CA ALA A 175 -12.15 35.03 -21.25
C ALA A 175 -12.86 35.63 -22.49
N GLN A 176 -13.70 34.86 -23.17
CA GLN A 176 -14.50 35.34 -24.29
C GLN A 176 -15.50 36.43 -23.87
N LEU A 177 -16.20 36.24 -22.74
CA LEU A 177 -17.12 37.24 -22.19
C LEU A 177 -16.42 38.55 -21.83
N VAL A 178 -15.28 38.46 -21.15
CA VAL A 178 -14.47 39.63 -20.81
C VAL A 178 -14.00 40.34 -22.08
N ALA A 179 -13.54 39.60 -23.10
CA ALA A 179 -13.15 40.19 -24.38
C ALA A 179 -14.30 40.97 -25.05
N ARG A 180 -15.52 40.40 -25.06
CA ARG A 180 -16.71 41.07 -25.62
C ARG A 180 -17.10 42.32 -24.82
N LEU A 181 -17.00 42.27 -23.49
CA LEU A 181 -17.26 43.43 -22.62
C LEU A 181 -16.25 44.55 -22.88
N VAL A 182 -14.97 44.22 -22.95
CA VAL A 182 -13.89 45.18 -23.24
C VAL A 182 -14.07 45.78 -24.64
N GLU A 183 -14.44 44.97 -25.63
CA GLU A 183 -14.71 45.44 -26.98
C GLU A 183 -15.92 46.38 -27.04
N PHE A 184 -17.01 46.04 -26.34
CA PHE A 184 -18.18 46.89 -26.22
C PHE A 184 -17.83 48.24 -25.57
N ASP A 185 -17.13 48.22 -24.43
CA ASP A 185 -16.67 49.42 -23.74
C ASP A 185 -15.81 50.30 -24.64
N ARG A 186 -14.78 49.71 -25.26
CA ARG A 186 -13.86 50.40 -26.15
C ARG A 186 -14.58 51.06 -27.32
N ARG A 187 -15.55 50.39 -27.94
CA ARG A 187 -16.25 50.90 -29.13
C ARG A 187 -17.35 51.92 -28.78
N LYS A 188 -18.05 51.71 -27.67
CA LYS A 188 -19.32 52.42 -27.38
C LYS A 188 -19.25 53.42 -26.25
N LEU A 189 -18.37 53.23 -25.26
CA LEU A 189 -18.29 54.06 -24.04
C LEU A 189 -17.01 54.90 -23.99
N SER A 190 -15.86 54.23 -24.12
CA SER A 190 -14.54 54.82 -23.90
C SER A 190 -13.95 55.54 -25.12
N CYS A 191 -14.51 55.34 -26.31
CA CYS A 191 -14.03 56.02 -27.51
C CYS A 191 -14.52 57.47 -27.59
N LYS A 192 -13.58 58.44 -27.68
CA LYS A 192 -13.89 59.87 -27.75
C LYS A 192 -14.53 60.29 -29.08
N ASP A 193 -14.03 59.75 -30.19
CA ASP A 193 -14.35 60.21 -31.56
C ASP A 193 -15.03 59.14 -32.43
N CYS A 194 -15.57 58.08 -31.83
CA CYS A 194 -16.26 57.04 -32.57
C CYS A 194 -17.67 57.52 -32.98
N PRO A 195 -18.09 57.35 -34.25
CA PRO A 195 -19.45 57.67 -34.69
C PRO A 195 -20.51 56.85 -33.94
N ASP A 196 -20.07 55.70 -33.43
CA ASP A 196 -20.82 54.67 -32.74
C ASP A 196 -20.95 54.88 -31.23
N ARG A 197 -20.37 55.96 -30.69
CA ARG A 197 -20.40 56.26 -29.25
C ARG A 197 -21.85 56.47 -28.80
N ILE A 198 -22.22 55.82 -27.70
CA ILE A 198 -23.57 55.94 -27.12
C ILE A 198 -23.85 57.39 -26.73
N LYS A 199 -24.87 57.99 -27.35
CA LYS A 199 -25.40 59.33 -27.02
C LYS A 199 -26.62 59.26 -26.09
N LEU A 200 -26.92 58.09 -25.52
CA LEU A 200 -28.09 57.81 -24.68
C LEU A 200 -29.44 58.10 -25.36
N SER A 201 -29.50 58.03 -26.70
CA SER A 201 -30.77 58.02 -27.41
C SER A 201 -31.57 56.75 -27.05
N ARG A 202 -32.89 56.77 -27.31
CA ARG A 202 -33.77 55.63 -27.02
C ARG A 202 -33.27 54.33 -27.68
N LYS A 203 -32.82 54.41 -28.95
CA LYS A 203 -32.29 53.28 -29.70
C LYS A 203 -30.98 52.72 -29.12
N GLU A 204 -30.10 53.58 -28.62
CA GLU A 204 -28.83 53.14 -28.02
C GLU A 204 -29.03 52.50 -26.64
N ARG A 205 -30.02 52.97 -25.87
CA ARG A 205 -30.41 52.33 -24.60
C ARG A 205 -30.93 50.91 -24.84
N GLU A 206 -31.73 50.70 -25.88
CA GLU A 206 -32.18 49.37 -26.29
C GLU A 206 -30.99 48.47 -26.66
N ALA A 207 -29.95 49.00 -27.34
CA ALA A 207 -28.74 48.25 -27.66
C ALA A 207 -27.91 47.85 -26.42
N ILE A 208 -27.80 48.72 -25.41
CA ILE A 208 -27.14 48.39 -24.13
C ILE A 208 -27.91 47.27 -23.41
N LEU A 209 -29.25 47.39 -23.33
CA LEU A 209 -30.08 46.37 -22.69
C LEU A 209 -30.01 45.03 -23.42
N ALA A 210 -29.96 45.04 -24.75
CA ALA A 210 -29.77 43.84 -25.55
C ALA A 210 -28.41 43.17 -25.26
N PHE A 211 -27.31 43.94 -25.28
CA PHE A 211 -25.98 43.44 -24.95
C PHE A 211 -25.88 42.90 -23.52
N HIS A 212 -26.46 43.61 -22.55
CA HIS A 212 -26.53 43.16 -21.17
C HIS A 212 -27.32 41.85 -21.04
N GLY A 213 -28.45 41.74 -21.75
CA GLY A 213 -29.24 40.51 -21.80
C GLY A 213 -28.47 39.33 -22.40
N GLU A 214 -27.66 39.55 -23.44
CA GLU A 214 -26.77 38.53 -24.01
C GLU A 214 -25.69 38.08 -23.00
N LEU A 215 -25.01 39.03 -22.35
CA LEU A 215 -24.01 38.71 -21.32
C LEU A 215 -24.61 37.89 -20.17
N LEU A 216 -25.80 38.24 -19.69
CA LEU A 216 -26.47 37.50 -18.62
C LEU A 216 -26.84 36.07 -19.05
N ARG A 217 -27.29 35.87 -20.29
CA ARG A 217 -27.59 34.53 -20.81
C ARG A 217 -26.35 33.67 -20.90
N GLU A 218 -25.24 34.22 -21.40
CA GLU A 218 -23.97 33.50 -21.54
C GLU A 218 -23.33 33.20 -20.17
N LEU A 219 -23.36 34.16 -19.23
CA LEU A 219 -22.94 33.92 -17.85
C LEU A 219 -23.80 32.85 -17.17
N SER A 220 -25.12 32.87 -17.37
CA SER A 220 -26.01 31.84 -16.84
C SER A 220 -25.74 30.47 -17.47
N ALA A 221 -25.39 30.41 -18.76
CA ALA A 221 -25.00 29.18 -19.42
C ALA A 221 -23.69 28.61 -18.85
N LEU A 222 -22.68 29.45 -18.62
CA LEU A 222 -21.43 29.04 -17.96
C LEU A 222 -21.66 28.61 -16.51
N GLN A 223 -22.52 29.30 -15.77
CA GLN A 223 -22.88 28.92 -14.40
C GLN A 223 -23.56 27.55 -14.34
N LYS A 224 -24.41 27.22 -15.33
CA LYS A 224 -25.01 25.89 -15.45
C LYS A 224 -23.97 24.82 -15.77
N GLN A 225 -22.96 25.12 -16.59
CA GLN A 225 -21.86 24.20 -16.93
C GLN A 225 -20.88 23.99 -15.78
N ALA A 226 -20.73 24.96 -14.88
CA ALA A 226 -19.91 24.80 -13.68
C ALA A 226 -20.50 23.78 -12.70
N GLY A 227 -21.80 23.52 -12.78
CA GLY A 227 -22.52 22.63 -11.86
C GLY A 227 -22.52 23.17 -10.42
N PRO A 228 -23.33 22.59 -9.51
CA PRO A 228 -23.13 22.81 -8.09
C PRO A 228 -21.75 22.26 -7.68
N PRO A 229 -21.06 22.90 -6.71
CA PRO A 229 -19.81 22.34 -6.19
C PRO A 229 -20.07 20.91 -5.74
N ALA A 230 -19.28 19.96 -6.25
CA ALA A 230 -19.36 18.57 -5.86
C ALA A 230 -19.31 18.50 -4.33
N THR A 231 -20.45 18.21 -3.71
CA THR A 231 -20.51 18.05 -2.26
C THR A 231 -19.79 16.74 -1.98
N PRO A 232 -18.72 16.74 -1.16
CA PRO A 232 -18.05 15.49 -0.84
C PRO A 232 -19.09 14.56 -0.23
N ALA A 233 -19.32 13.43 -0.89
CA ALA A 233 -20.18 12.38 -0.35
C ALA A 233 -19.64 12.06 1.05
N ALA A 234 -20.48 12.21 2.07
CA ALA A 234 -20.13 11.84 3.43
C ALA A 234 -19.70 10.37 3.39
N ALA A 235 -18.44 10.11 3.76
CA ALA A 235 -17.95 8.77 3.93
C ALA A 235 -18.59 8.20 5.21
N ASP A 236 -19.58 7.33 5.02
CA ASP A 236 -20.09 6.42 6.06
C ASP A 236 -19.17 5.19 6.20
#